data_AF-A0A661PSV1-F1
#
_entry.id   AF-A0A661PSV1-F1
#
_cell.length_a   1.000
_cell.length_b   1.000
_cell.length_c   1.000
_cell.angle_alpha   90.00
_cell.angle_beta   90.00
_cell.angle_gamma   90.00
#
_symmetry.space_group_name_H-M   'P 1'
#
loop_
_entity.id
_entity.type
_entity.pdbx_description
1 polymer ?
#
loop_
_entity_poly.entity_id
_entity_poly.type
_entity_poly.pdbx_seq_one_letter_code
_entity_poly.pdbx_strand_id
1 'polypeptide(L)'
;MLPTEDPVYRESHLRSMLKALSWRLLATSTTFIIVYLVTGKASIATSIAGVEVITKMIIYYLHERAWQLLPRGSIRKLLRNHGKLI
;
A
#
# COMPACT_ATOMS: atom_id res chain seq x y z
N MET A 1 41.46 -1.80 2.57
CA MET A 1 40.01 -2.03 2.71
C MET A 1 39.33 -0.76 2.25
N LEU A 2 38.83 -0.72 1.02
CA LEU A 2 38.26 0.51 0.45
C LEU A 2 36.78 0.62 0.88
N PRO A 3 36.29 1.82 1.25
CA PRO A 3 34.87 2.03 1.44
C PRO A 3 34.18 1.85 0.09
N THR A 4 33.30 0.86 -0.04
CA THR A 4 32.39 0.77 -1.17
C THR A 4 31.33 1.84 -0.96
N GLU A 5 31.45 2.95 -1.67
CA GLU A 5 30.38 3.94 -1.81
C GLU A 5 29.21 3.22 -2.52
N ASP A 6 28.25 2.73 -1.75
CA ASP A 6 27.03 2.16 -2.30
C ASP A 6 26.30 3.27 -3.05
N PRO A 7 25.99 3.11 -4.37
CA PRO A 7 25.32 4.17 -5.10
C PRO A 7 23.95 4.42 -4.46
N VAL A 8 23.75 5.62 -3.91
CA VAL A 8 22.47 6.06 -3.38
C VAL A 8 21.47 6.14 -4.52
N TYR A 9 20.76 5.03 -4.75
CA TYR A 9 19.77 4.93 -5.79
C TYR A 9 18.55 5.79 -5.42
N ARG A 10 18.54 7.04 -5.88
CA ARG A 10 17.32 7.85 -5.86
C ARG A 10 16.32 7.21 -6.82
N GLU A 11 15.37 6.44 -6.28
CA GLU A 11 14.19 6.06 -7.04
C GLU A 11 13.52 7.33 -7.59
N SER A 12 13.50 7.44 -8.92
CA SER A 12 12.74 8.50 -9.59
C SER A 12 11.26 8.37 -9.21
N HIS A 13 10.62 9.49 -8.84
CA HIS A 13 9.17 9.55 -8.57
C HIS A 13 8.35 8.90 -9.69
N LEU A 14 8.81 8.99 -10.95
CA LEU A 14 8.19 8.36 -12.10
C LEU A 14 8.28 6.83 -12.06
N ARG A 15 9.41 6.25 -11.62
CA ARG A 15 9.56 4.80 -11.47
C ARG A 15 8.61 4.26 -10.40
N SER A 16 8.48 4.97 -9.28
CA SER A 16 7.57 4.59 -8.20
C SER A 16 6.09 4.69 -8.63
N MET A 17 5.71 5.72 -9.39
CA MET A 17 4.36 5.82 -9.97
C MET A 17 4.06 4.71 -10.98
N LEU A 18 5.01 4.41 -11.89
CA LEU A 18 4.86 3.32 -12.86
C LEU A 18 4.74 1.97 -12.17
N LYS A 19 5.54 1.73 -11.13
CA LYS A 19 5.47 0.51 -10.32
C LYS A 19 4.10 0.37 -9.63
N ALA A 20 3.58 1.45 -9.06
CA ALA A 20 2.26 1.47 -8.44
C ALA A 20 1.14 1.21 -9.46
N LEU A 21 1.25 1.77 -10.67
CA LEU A 21 0.29 1.54 -11.75
C LEU A 21 0.33 0.08 -12.23
N SER A 22 1.53 -0.48 -12.45
CA SER A 22 1.71 -1.88 -12.82
C SER A 22 1.10 -2.81 -11.78
N TRP A 23 1.32 -2.53 -10.50
CA TRP A 23 0.73 -3.32 -9.41
C TRP A 23 -0.80 -3.25 -9.41
N ARG A 24 -1.38 -2.07 -9.66
CA ARG A 24 -2.84 -1.91 -9.74
C ARG A 24 -3.44 -2.67 -10.91
N LEU A 25 -2.83 -2.60 -12.09
CA LEU A 25 -3.30 -3.34 -13.27
C LEU A 25 -3.23 -4.85 -13.05
N LEU A 26 -2.14 -5.34 -12.45
CA LEU A 26 -1.99 -6.75 -12.08
C LEU A 26 -3.08 -7.18 -11.09
N ALA A 27 -3.27 -6.44 -10.00
CA ALA A 27 -4.24 -6.79 -8.97
C ALA A 27 -5.68 -6.88 -9.53
N THR A 28 -6.12 -5.86 -10.28
CA THR A 28 -7.47 -5.86 -10.86
C THR A 28 -7.65 -6.99 -11.88
N SER A 29 -6.62 -7.26 -12.69
CA SER A 29 -6.65 -8.34 -13.68
C SER A 29 -6.73 -9.71 -13.01
N THR A 30 -5.96 -9.92 -11.93
CA THR A 30 -5.98 -11.18 -11.17
C THR A 30 -7.36 -11.44 -10.57
N THR A 31 -8.00 -10.44 -9.95
CA THR A 31 -9.36 -10.63 -9.41
C THR A 31 -10.35 -10.97 -10.52
N PHE A 32 -10.31 -10.25 -11.65
CA PHE A 32 -11.18 -10.52 -12.78
C PHE A 32 -11.02 -11.96 -13.29
N ILE A 33 -9.77 -12.41 -13.48
CA ILE A 33 -9.47 -13.78 -13.94
C ILE A 33 -9.94 -14.81 -12.94
N ILE A 34 -9.68 -14.63 -11.64
CA ILE A 34 -10.11 -15.58 -10.60
C ILE A 34 -11.64 -15.71 -10.60
N VAL A 35 -12.36 -14.59 -10.58
CA VAL A 35 -13.83 -14.61 -10.58
C VAL A 35 -14.37 -15.22 -11.86
N TYR A 36 -13.76 -14.90 -13.00
CA TYR A 36 -14.15 -15.46 -14.29
C TYR A 36 -13.94 -16.97 -14.34
N LEU A 37 -12.80 -17.48 -13.85
CA LEU A 37 -12.53 -18.92 -13.79
C LEU A 37 -13.49 -19.65 -12.86
N VAL A 38 -13.84 -19.05 -11.72
CA VAL A 38 -14.77 -19.67 -10.75
C VAL A 38 -16.22 -19.66 -11.26
N THR A 39 -16.65 -18.58 -11.92
CA THR A 39 -18.06 -18.36 -12.24
C THR A 39 -18.41 -18.67 -13.71
N GLY A 40 -17.43 -18.64 -14.60
CA GLY A 40 -17.59 -18.76 -16.06
C GLY A 40 -18.33 -17.60 -16.72
N LYS A 41 -18.67 -16.53 -15.97
CA LYS A 41 -19.51 -15.42 -16.43
C LYS A 41 -18.76 -14.09 -16.33
N ALA A 42 -18.45 -13.50 -17.49
CA ALA A 42 -17.76 -12.20 -17.56
C ALA A 42 -18.54 -11.06 -16.89
N SER A 43 -19.88 -11.08 -16.95
CA SER A 43 -20.72 -10.07 -16.28
C SER A 43 -20.48 -10.01 -14.77
N ILE A 44 -20.38 -11.18 -14.11
CA ILE A 44 -20.13 -11.24 -12.66
C ILE A 44 -18.69 -10.82 -12.34
N ALA A 45 -17.72 -11.24 -13.16
CA ALA A 45 -16.32 -10.83 -13.01
C ALA A 45 -16.13 -9.31 -13.06
N THR A 46 -16.76 -8.63 -14.01
CA THR A 46 -16.72 -7.17 -14.12
C THR A 46 -17.39 -6.50 -12.92
N SER A 47 -18.54 -7.00 -12.48
CA SER A 47 -19.23 -6.46 -11.30
C SER A 47 -18.38 -6.58 -10.04
N ILE A 48 -17.75 -7.73 -9.80
CA ILE A 48 -16.89 -7.93 -8.63
C ILE A 48 -15.64 -7.05 -8.71
N ALA A 49 -14.98 -6.98 -9.88
CA ALA A 49 -13.83 -6.10 -10.07
C ALA A 49 -14.18 -4.62 -9.81
N GLY A 50 -15.36 -4.17 -10.26
CA GLY A 50 -15.86 -2.81 -9.99
C GLY A 50 -16.09 -2.56 -8.49
N VAL A 51 -16.76 -3.49 -7.80
CA VAL A 51 -17.01 -3.39 -6.35
C VAL A 51 -15.69 -3.45 -5.56
N GLU A 52 -14.71 -4.23 -5.99
CA GLU A 52 -13.40 -4.33 -5.35
C GLU A 52 -12.69 -2.97 -5.33
N VAL A 53 -12.70 -2.24 -6.44
CA VAL A 53 -12.07 -0.91 -6.54
C VAL A 53 -12.71 0.07 -5.54
N ILE A 54 -14.04 0.13 -5.50
CA ILE A 54 -14.78 1.01 -4.58
C ILE A 54 -14.48 0.62 -3.13
N THR A 55 -14.53 -0.68 -2.83
CA THR A 55 -14.28 -1.22 -1.49
C THR A 55 -12.87 -0.89 -1.02
N LYS A 56 -11.86 -1.06 -1.88
CA LYS A 56 -10.47 -0.69 -1.56
C LYS A 56 -10.32 0.80 -1.29
N MET A 57 -11.01 1.67 -2.03
CA MET A 57 -10.98 3.11 -1.75
C MET A 57 -11.56 3.42 -0.36
N ILE A 58 -12.69 2.83 0.01
CA ILE A 58 -13.32 3.02 1.32
C ILE A 58 -12.40 2.51 2.43
N ILE A 59 -11.87 1.28 2.29
CA ILE A 59 -10.97 0.69 3.29
C ILE A 59 -9.70 1.52 3.44
N TYR A 60 -9.10 1.98 2.33
CA TYR A 60 -7.90 2.82 2.40
C TYR A 60 -8.16 4.13 3.14
N TYR A 61 -9.28 4.79 2.86
CA TYR A 61 -9.67 6.01 3.57
C TYR A 61 -9.87 5.77 5.07
N LEU A 62 -10.60 4.71 5.44
CA LEU A 62 -10.81 4.34 6.83
C LEU A 62 -9.51 3.95 7.53
N HIS A 63 -8.61 3.24 6.84
CA HIS A 63 -7.29 2.87 7.35
C HIS A 63 -6.43 4.10 7.65
N GLU A 64 -6.39 5.07 6.73
CA GLU A 64 -5.68 6.34 6.95
C GLU A 64 -6.29 7.11 8.13
N ARG A 65 -7.63 7.12 8.24
CA ARG A 65 -8.32 7.78 9.36
C ARG A 65 -8.02 7.11 10.70
N ALA A 66 -8.00 5.78 10.74
CA ALA A 66 -7.60 5.01 11.92
C ALA A 66 -6.14 5.30 12.31
N TRP A 67 -5.24 5.41 11.33
CA TRP A 67 -3.84 5.79 11.57
C TRP A 67 -3.66 7.21 12.11
N GLN A 68 -4.53 8.15 11.74
CA GLN A 68 -4.54 9.51 12.29
C GLN A 68 -5.08 9.55 13.72
N LEU A 69 -6.01 8.65 14.05
CA LEU A 69 -6.58 8.53 15.39
C LEU A 69 -5.60 7.91 16.39
N LEU A 70 -4.61 7.12 15.92
CA LEU A 70 -3.55 6.61 16.77
C LEU A 70 -2.63 7.76 17.21
N PRO A 71 -2.52 8.05 18.52
CA PRO A 71 -1.69 9.14 19.03
C PRO A 71 -0.20 8.81 18.85
N ARG A 72 0.36 9.20 17.70
CA ARG A 72 1.82 9.09 17.39
C ARG A 72 2.70 9.87 18.39
N GLY A 73 2.14 10.83 19.12
CA GLY A 73 2.85 11.69 20.07
C GLY A 73 3.29 11.00 21.37
N SER A 74 2.56 9.99 21.85
CA SER A 74 2.83 9.37 23.15
C SER A 74 4.03 8.43 23.13
N ILE A 75 4.22 7.67 22.04
CA ILE A 75 5.32 6.71 21.91
C ILE A 75 6.68 7.44 21.81
N ARG A 76 6.75 8.54 21.06
CA ARG A 76 7.98 9.37 20.96
C ARG A 76 8.31 10.08 22.28
N LYS A 77 7.30 10.42 23.10
CA LYS A 77 7.50 11.06 24.41
C LYS A 77 8.01 10.08 25.46
N LEU A 78 7.60 8.81 25.38
CA LEU A 78 8.06 7.74 26.26
C LEU A 78 9.53 7.37 25.99
N LEU A 79 9.94 7.24 24.72
CA LEU A 79 11.33 6.92 24.36
C LEU A 79 12.33 8.04 24.66
N ARG A 80 11.92 9.32 24.60
CA ARG A 80 12.80 10.46 24.89
C ARG A 80 13.13 10.60 26.38
N ASN A 81 12.28 10.09 27.28
CA ASN A 81 12.42 10.35 28.72
C ASN A 81 13.45 9.45 29.42
N HIS A 82 13.88 8.35 28.80
CA HIS A 82 14.87 7.41 29.36
C HIS A 82 16.33 7.77 29.04
N GLY A 83 16.59 8.84 28.26
CA GLY A 83 17.94 9.32 27.93
C GLY A 83 18.49 10.41 28.85
N LYS A 84 17.88 10.66 30.02
CA LYS A 84 18.30 11.71 30.97
C LYS A 84 18.70 11.19 32.36
N LEU A 85 18.96 9.90 32.50
CA LEU A 85 19.28 9.27 33.80
C LEU A 85 20.65 8.57 33.85
N ILE A 86 21.58 8.90 32.94
CA ILE A 86 23.00 8.51 33.04
C ILE A 86 23.85 9.72 32.71
#